data_AF-A0A7R6VL00-F1
#
_entry.id   AF-A0A7R6VL00-F1
#
_cell.length_a   1.000
_cell.length_b   1.000
_cell.length_c   1.000
_cell.angle_alpha   90.00
_cell.angle_beta   90.00
_cell.angle_gamma   90.00
#
_symmetry.space_group_name_H-M   'P 1'
#
loop_
_entity.id
_entity.type
_entity.pdbx_description
1 polymer ?
#
loop_
_entity_poly.entity_id
_entity_poly.type
_entity_poly.pdbx_seq_one_letter_code
_entity_poly.pdbx_strand_id
1 'polypeptide(L)' 'MYKIEMDKLCGCAKKDSKLHPEWLDKEYATKEEAEIAALRLANHANATWCKKHRFYAYEEDDSIIRIAVEMSCPKEA' A
#
# COMPACT_ATOMS: atom_id res chain seq x y z
N MET A 1 11.41 14.63 -3.23
CA MET A 1 10.79 13.97 -2.06
C MET A 1 9.74 13.03 -2.62
N TYR A 2 9.75 11.79 -2.15
CA TYR A 2 8.88 10.74 -2.66
C TYR A 2 7.75 10.46 -1.69
N LYS A 3 6.57 10.14 -2.20
CA LYS A 3 5.37 9.87 -1.40
C LYS A 3 4.75 8.54 -1.79
N ILE A 4 4.04 7.94 -0.84
CA ILE A 4 3.28 6.72 -1.05
C ILE A 4 1.80 7.04 -1.02
N GLU A 5 1.07 6.65 -2.05
CA GLU A 5 -0.39 6.82 -2.11
C GLU A 5 -1.08 5.46 -2.24
N MET A 6 -2.26 5.30 -1.63
CA MET A 6 -3.08 4.10 -1.78
C MET A 6 -4.28 4.39 -2.67
N ASP A 7 -4.45 3.61 -3.73
CA ASP A 7 -5.55 3.80 -4.70
C ASP A 7 -6.92 3.52 -4.06
N LYS A 8 -6.99 2.46 -3.25
CA LYS A 8 -8.22 2.07 -2.54
C LYS A 8 -7.93 1.62 -1.12
N LEU A 9 -8.60 2.24 -0.17
CA LEU A 9 -8.58 1.81 1.22
C LEU A 9 -9.69 0.77 1.45
N CYS A 10 -9.30 -0.49 1.66
CA CYS A 10 -10.23 -1.53 2.08
C CYS A 10 -10.66 -1.30 3.54
N GLY A 11 -11.70 -2.00 4.01
CA GLY A 11 -12.18 -1.87 5.39
C GLY A 11 -11.13 -2.20 6.46
N CYS A 12 -10.12 -3.02 6.16
CA CYS A 12 -8.99 -3.27 7.07
C CYS A 12 -8.01 -2.10 7.09
N ALA A 13 -7.66 -1.56 5.92
CA ALA A 13 -6.80 -0.38 5.80
C ALA A 13 -7.40 0.83 6.53
N LYS A 14 -8.72 1.05 6.41
CA LYS A 14 -9.42 2.13 7.12
C LYS A 14 -9.45 1.97 8.64
N LYS A 15 -9.34 0.73 9.14
CA LYS A 15 -9.28 0.43 10.58
C LYS A 15 -7.86 0.49 11.13
N ASP A 16 -6.86 0.55 10.26
CA ASP A 16 -5.47 0.60 10.64
C ASP A 16 -5.05 2.04 10.90
N SER A 17 -5.09 2.43 12.18
CA SER A 17 -4.75 3.79 12.61
C SER A 17 -3.27 4.15 12.41
N LYS A 18 -2.41 3.16 12.12
CA LYS A 18 -0.98 3.34 11.91
C LYS A 18 -0.64 3.52 10.44
N LEU A 19 -1.52 3.10 9.53
CA LEU A 19 -1.37 3.18 8.09
C LEU A 19 -0.90 4.55 7.60
N HIS A 20 -1.60 5.58 8.05
CA HIS A 20 -1.35 6.98 7.71
C HIS A 20 0.01 7.46 8.23
N PRO A 21 0.26 7.50 9.55
CA PRO A 21 1.50 8.05 10.09
C PRO A 21 2.76 7.22 9.82
N GLU A 22 2.68 5.89 9.67
CA GLU A 22 3.87 5.06 9.43
C GLU A 22 4.26 4.96 7.94
N TRP A 23 3.29 5.06 7.02
CA TRP A 23 3.53 4.82 5.59
C TRP A 23 3.03 5.94 4.66
N LEU A 24 1.74 6.32 4.70
CA LEU A 24 1.17 7.23 3.68
C LEU A 24 1.58 8.69 3.86
N ASP A 25 1.61 9.19 5.10
CA ASP A 25 1.99 10.57 5.42
C ASP A 25 3.51 10.76 5.53
N LYS A 26 4.28 9.70 5.28
CA LYS A 26 5.73 9.72 5.34
C LYS A 26 6.32 10.18 4.01
N GLU A 27 7.19 11.19 4.10
CA GLU A 27 7.98 11.66 2.96
C GLU A 27 9.33 10.95 2.96
N TYR A 28 9.73 10.44 1.80
CA TYR A 28 10.99 9.72 1.60
C TYR A 28 11.98 10.59 0.82
N ALA A 29 13.26 10.51 1.18
CA ALA A 29 14.30 11.30 0.53
C ALA A 29 14.64 10.75 -0.86
N THR A 30 14.68 9.42 -0.99
CA THR A 30 15.02 8.70 -2.21
C THR A 30 13.89 7.81 -2.72
N LYS A 31 13.94 7.50 -4.02
CA LYS A 31 13.00 6.58 -4.67
C LYS A 31 13.05 5.19 -4.04
N GLU A 32 14.25 4.65 -3.89
CA GLU A 32 14.48 3.32 -3.32
C GLU A 32 13.88 3.18 -1.92
N GLU A 33 13.99 4.20 -1.06
CA GLU A 33 13.37 4.17 0.26
C GLU A 33 11.84 4.13 0.19
N ALA A 34 11.24 4.91 -0.72
CA ALA A 34 9.80 4.93 -0.93
C ALA A 34 9.32 3.58 -1.48
N GLU A 35 10.02 3.00 -2.45
CA GLU A 35 9.70 1.68 -3.02
C GLU A 35 9.80 0.57 -1.95
N ILE A 36 10.87 0.54 -1.16
CA ILE A 36 11.03 -0.43 -0.09
C ILE A 36 9.92 -0.30 0.94
N ALA A 37 9.57 0.94 1.33
CA ALA A 37 8.51 1.17 2.29
C ALA A 37 7.12 0.79 1.74
N ALA A 38 6.85 1.08 0.47
CA ALA A 38 5.63 0.68 -0.22
C ALA A 38 5.52 -0.85 -0.32
N LEU A 39 6.60 -1.54 -0.67
CA LEU A 39 6.66 -3.01 -0.68
C LEU A 39 6.47 -3.61 0.71
N ARG A 40 7.05 -2.99 1.75
CA ARG A 40 6.82 -3.40 3.14
C ARG A 40 5.37 -3.23 3.56
N LEU A 41 4.75 -2.10 3.20
CA LEU A 41 3.32 -1.87 3.45
C LEU A 41 2.46 -2.92 2.74
N ALA A 42 2.69 -3.16 1.45
CA ALA A 42 1.96 -4.17 0.69
C ALA A 42 2.11 -5.57 1.32
N ASN A 43 3.32 -5.97 1.70
CA ASN A 43 3.55 -7.24 2.38
C ASN A 43 2.89 -7.32 3.75
N HIS A 44 2.96 -6.25 4.55
CA HIS A 44 2.29 -6.18 5.85
C HIS A 44 0.77 -6.29 5.70
N ALA A 45 0.20 -5.55 4.75
CA ALA A 45 -1.21 -5.59 4.38
C ALA A 45 -1.65 -7.01 3.96
N ASN A 46 -0.87 -7.66 3.09
CA ASN A 46 -1.14 -9.03 2.65
C ASN A 46 -1.04 -10.07 3.80
N ALA A 47 -0.17 -9.85 4.77
CA ALA A 47 0.03 -10.77 5.89
C ALA A 47 -0.99 -10.57 7.03
N THR A 48 -1.27 -9.31 7.39
CA THR A 48 -2.01 -8.91 8.59
C THR A 48 -3.50 -8.68 8.34
N TRP A 49 -3.87 -8.11 7.18
CA TRP A 49 -5.27 -7.79 6.90
C TRP A 49 -6.06 -9.02 6.43
N CYS A 50 -7.28 -8.81 5.95
CA CYS A 50 -8.24 -9.88 5.66
C CYS A 50 -7.81 -10.96 4.64
N LYS A 51 -6.63 -10.86 4.01
CA LYS A 51 -6.09 -11.78 2.98
C LYS A 51 -6.98 -12.01 1.75
N LYS A 52 -8.17 -11.38 1.71
CA LYS A 52 -9.09 -11.36 0.56
C LYS A 52 -8.68 -10.34 -0.51
N HIS A 53 -7.80 -9.42 -0.14
CA HIS A 53 -7.26 -8.40 -1.02
C HIS A 53 -5.76 -8.60 -1.13
N ARG A 54 -5.25 -8.46 -2.34
CA ARG A 54 -3.82 -8.43 -2.63
C ARG A 54 -3.39 -7.00 -2.84
N PHE A 55 -2.41 -6.60 -2.04
CA PHE A 55 -1.78 -5.29 -2.09
C PHE A 55 -0.47 -5.43 -2.85
N TYR A 56 -0.20 -4.50 -3.75
CA TYR A 56 1.09 -4.41 -4.43
C TYR A 56 1.44 -2.94 -4.69
N ALA A 57 2.73 -2.65 -4.59
CA ALA A 57 3.28 -1.34 -4.91
C ALA A 57 3.64 -1.30 -6.39
N TYR A 58 3.39 -0.17 -7.05
CA TYR A 58 3.88 0.14 -8.37
C TYR A 58 4.26 1.61 -8.46
N GLU A 59 5.21 1.92 -9.32
CA GLU A 59 5.56 3.29 -9.64
C GLU A 59 4.56 3.84 -10.65
N GLU A 60 3.96 5.00 -10.33
CA GLU A 60 3.08 5.73 -11.26
C GLU A 60 3.81 6.95 -11.84
N ASP A 61 4.56 7.68 -11.01
CA ASP A 61 5.31 8.89 -11.39
C ASP A 61 6.71 8.90 -10.76
N ASP A 62 7.58 9.77 -11.28
CA ASP A 62 8.99 9.96 -10.84
C ASP A 62 9.14 10.38 -9.35
N SER A 63 8.04 10.60 -8.63
CA SER A 63 8.05 10.98 -7.21
C SER A 63 6.91 10.36 -6.38
N ILE A 64 6.09 9.49 -6.97
CA ILE A 64 4.90 8.92 -6.31
C ILE A 64 4.86 7.41 -6.54
N ILE A 65 4.88 6.67 -5.44
CA ILE A 65 4.69 5.22 -5.44
C ILE A 65 3.26 4.91 -5.03
N ARG A 66 2.49 4.24 -5.89
CA ARG A 66 1.10 3.87 -5.62
C ARG A 66 0.98 2.44 -5.12
N ILE A 67 0.05 2.23 -4.21
CA ILE A 67 -0.34 0.93 -3.67
C ILE A 67 -1.72 0.61 -4.22
N ALA A 68 -1.77 -0.35 -5.15
CA ALA A 68 -3.01 -0.90 -5.66
C ALA A 68 -3.55 -2.00 -4.75
N VAL A 69 -4.87 -2.14 -4.80
CA VAL A 69 -5.61 -3.19 -4.09
C VAL A 69 -6.42 -3.98 -5.10
N GLU A 70 -6.04 -5.24 -5.29
CA GLU A 70 -6.77 -6.18 -6.10
C GLU A 70 -7.60 -7.09 -5.20
N MET A 71 -8.88 -7.30 -5.53
CA MET A 71 -9.70 -8.29 -4.84
C MET A 71 -9.25 -9.68 -5.29
N SER A 72 -8.64 -10.45 -4.40
CA SER A 72 -8.16 -11.80 -4.70
C SER A 72 -9.25 -12.87 -4.59
N CYS A 73 -10.53 -12.49 -4.59
CA CYS A 73 -11.60 -13.47 -4.60
C CYS A 73 -12.04 -13.72 -6.05
N PRO A 74 -11.88 -14.94 -6.60
CA PRO A 74 -12.77 -15.36 -7.68
C PRO A 74 -14.19 -15.26 -7.10
N LYS A 75 -15.10 -14.58 -7.79
CA LYS A 75 -16.52 -14.82 -7.56
C LYS A 75 -16.72 -16.31 -7.83
N GLU A 76 -16.97 -17.10 -6.80
CA GLU A 76 -17.57 -18.42 -6.99
C GLU A 76 -18.82 -18.21 -7.84
N ALA A 77 -18.83 -18.87 -8.99
CA ALA A 77 -19.87 -18.83 -10.01
C ALA A 77 -21.10 -19.61 -9.57
#